data_AF-A0A1I4HY87-F1
#
_entry.id   AF-A0A1I4HY87-F1
#
_cell.length_a   1.000
_cell.length_b   1.000
_cell.length_c   1.000
_cell.angle_alpha   90.00
_cell.angle_beta   90.00
_cell.angle_gamma   90.00
#
_symmetry.space_group_name_H-M   'P 1'
#
loop_
_entity.id
_entity.type
_entity.pdbx_description
1 polymer ?
#
loop_
_entity_poly.entity_id
_entity_poly.type
_entity_poly.pdbx_seq_one_letter_code
_entity_poly.pdbx_strand_id
1 'polypeptide(L)'
;LTHGTNGSTAGNSLNYSVMVIGTTATVTMTGGNLSVAAAETMLDNMSYQNNSNSPSTSNRVVTLTSIQDSGGTANGGDNTGSLAVASTVTVVQNNDEPTLTANGSNPTFTEGGAATGLFSGTSISTVEAGQTINGFTFTVSNVANGTSEVINIDGTAIALTHGTSGSTAGNSLSYSVSVVGTTATVALTGGTMSTATAQTLLDNLSYQNNSDAPSTSNRVVTLTSIQDSGGTANGGDDTASISVASTVTMVGVNDEPTLTASASNPTFTEGGAAASLFTGTSINTVETGQNITGLSFTVTNVTNGSNERINVDGTTIVLTHGTNGSTAGNSLNYSVMVIGTTATVTMT
;
A
#
# COMPACT_ATOMS: atom_id res chain seq x y z
N LEU A 1 -28.73 -30.25 -8.39
CA LEU A 1 -29.60 -31.43 -8.15
C LEU A 1 -28.98 -32.22 -7.02
N THR A 2 -29.75 -32.56 -5.98
CA THR A 2 -29.25 -33.27 -4.79
C THR A 2 -29.86 -34.67 -4.74
N HIS A 3 -29.07 -35.68 -4.36
CA HIS A 3 -29.57 -37.05 -4.24
C HIS A 3 -30.69 -37.15 -3.22
N GLY A 4 -31.74 -37.92 -3.53
CA GLY A 4 -32.86 -38.17 -2.63
C GLY A 4 -33.90 -37.04 -2.60
N THR A 5 -33.67 -35.93 -3.30
CA THR A 5 -34.70 -34.88 -3.44
C THR A 5 -35.89 -35.43 -4.21
N ASN A 6 -37.10 -35.23 -3.66
CA ASN A 6 -38.36 -35.60 -4.27
C ASN A 6 -39.41 -34.52 -3.99
N GLY A 7 -40.52 -34.57 -4.72
CA GLY A 7 -41.62 -33.61 -4.57
C GLY A 7 -42.61 -33.72 -5.71
N SER A 8 -43.47 -32.72 -5.86
CA SER A 8 -44.42 -32.63 -6.96
C SER A 8 -44.21 -31.32 -7.74
N THR A 9 -44.40 -31.36 -9.06
CA THR A 9 -44.31 -30.16 -9.89
C THR A 9 -45.52 -29.25 -9.67
N ALA A 10 -45.29 -27.94 -9.62
CA ALA A 10 -46.32 -26.97 -9.26
C ALA A 10 -47.46 -26.85 -10.30
N GLY A 11 -47.17 -27.05 -11.59
CA GLY A 11 -48.15 -26.88 -12.67
C GLY A 11 -48.90 -28.16 -13.07
N ASN A 12 -48.22 -29.31 -13.01
CA ASN A 12 -48.71 -30.56 -13.59
C ASN A 12 -48.91 -31.69 -12.56
N SER A 13 -48.60 -31.42 -11.28
CA SER A 13 -48.67 -32.39 -10.19
C SER A 13 -47.90 -33.69 -10.43
N LEU A 14 -46.87 -33.67 -11.29
CA LEU A 14 -45.97 -34.80 -11.50
C LEU A 14 -45.13 -35.00 -10.25
N ASN A 15 -45.06 -36.23 -9.75
CA ASN A 15 -44.12 -36.57 -8.69
C ASN A 15 -42.74 -36.74 -9.30
N TYR A 16 -41.75 -36.00 -8.80
CA TYR A 16 -40.36 -36.15 -9.23
C TYR A 16 -39.51 -36.77 -8.12
N SER A 17 -38.47 -37.50 -8.53
CA SER A 17 -37.40 -37.97 -7.65
C SER A 17 -36.05 -37.81 -8.35
N VAL A 18 -35.00 -37.54 -7.56
CA VAL A 18 -33.64 -37.33 -8.04
C VAL A 18 -32.71 -38.38 -7.46
N MET A 19 -32.07 -39.15 -8.34
CA MET A 19 -30.98 -40.07 -7.99
C MET A 19 -29.67 -39.52 -8.56
N VAL A 20 -28.58 -39.54 -7.79
CA VAL A 20 -27.27 -39.09 -8.26
C VAL A 20 -26.27 -40.23 -8.08
N ILE A 21 -25.60 -40.62 -9.16
CA ILE A 21 -24.55 -41.64 -9.16
C ILE A 21 -23.32 -41.05 -9.84
N GLY A 22 -22.23 -40.90 -9.11
CA GLY A 22 -21.07 -40.15 -9.58
C GLY A 22 -21.45 -38.69 -9.89
N THR A 23 -21.23 -38.26 -11.13
CA THR A 23 -21.57 -36.90 -11.62
C THR A 23 -22.91 -36.84 -12.37
N THR A 24 -23.61 -37.96 -12.51
CA THR A 24 -24.87 -38.03 -13.26
C THR A 24 -26.05 -37.97 -12.31
N ALA A 25 -26.96 -37.02 -12.55
CA ALA A 25 -28.26 -36.95 -11.88
C ALA A 25 -29.35 -37.48 -12.81
N THR A 26 -30.07 -38.51 -12.37
CA THR A 26 -31.27 -39.03 -13.01
C THR A 26 -32.49 -38.41 -12.32
N VAL A 27 -33.30 -37.68 -13.08
CA VAL A 27 -34.57 -37.12 -12.60
C VAL A 27 -35.70 -37.95 -13.20
N THR A 28 -36.47 -38.62 -12.35
CA THR A 28 -37.62 -39.41 -12.77
C THR A 28 -38.90 -38.66 -12.42
N MET A 29 -39.80 -38.46 -13.37
CA MET A 29 -41.11 -37.84 -13.16
C MET A 29 -42.23 -38.85 -13.44
N THR A 30 -43.18 -39.01 -12.52
CA THR A 30 -44.26 -40.02 -12.58
C THR A 30 -45.59 -39.47 -12.09
N GLY A 31 -46.67 -40.25 -12.26
CA GLY A 31 -47.97 -39.98 -11.66
C GLY A 31 -48.81 -38.89 -12.34
N GLY A 32 -48.37 -38.38 -13.49
CA GLY A 32 -49.12 -37.38 -14.25
C GLY A 32 -50.09 -37.99 -15.26
N ASN A 33 -51.13 -37.23 -15.61
CA ASN A 33 -52.07 -37.52 -16.69
C ASN A 33 -52.05 -36.32 -17.67
N LEU A 34 -50.95 -36.18 -18.40
CA LEU A 34 -50.75 -35.07 -19.32
C LEU A 34 -51.30 -35.41 -20.71
N SER A 35 -51.92 -34.42 -21.36
CA SER A 35 -52.15 -34.49 -22.81
C SER A 35 -50.81 -34.41 -23.55
N VAL A 36 -50.77 -34.88 -24.80
CA VAL A 36 -49.58 -34.77 -25.65
C VAL A 36 -49.07 -33.33 -25.72
N ALA A 37 -49.96 -32.37 -26.02
CA ALA A 37 -49.60 -30.96 -26.10
C ALA A 37 -49.07 -30.37 -24.78
N ALA A 38 -49.58 -30.83 -23.62
CA ALA A 38 -49.08 -30.39 -22.33
C ALA A 38 -47.69 -30.97 -22.02
N ALA A 39 -47.42 -32.22 -22.42
CA ALA A 39 -46.10 -32.83 -22.30
C ALA A 39 -45.07 -32.14 -23.21
N GLU A 40 -45.44 -31.83 -24.46
CA GLU A 40 -44.63 -31.05 -25.39
C GLU A 40 -44.29 -29.67 -24.79
N THR A 41 -45.31 -28.93 -24.33
CA THR A 41 -45.13 -27.61 -23.70
C THR A 41 -44.22 -27.68 -22.45
N MET A 42 -44.36 -28.72 -21.65
CA MET A 42 -43.50 -28.91 -20.47
C MET A 42 -42.04 -29.14 -20.88
N LEU A 43 -41.81 -29.95 -21.91
CA LEU A 43 -40.47 -30.25 -22.42
C LEU A 43 -39.82 -29.01 -23.05
N ASP A 44 -40.56 -28.27 -23.86
CA ASP A 44 -40.10 -27.04 -24.52
C ASP A 44 -39.75 -25.93 -23.51
N ASN A 45 -40.40 -25.91 -22.35
CA ASN A 45 -40.14 -24.95 -21.28
C ASN A 45 -39.07 -25.41 -20.27
N MET A 46 -38.45 -26.58 -20.47
CA MET A 46 -37.33 -26.99 -19.61
C MET A 46 -36.16 -26.02 -19.79
N SER A 47 -35.65 -25.53 -18.66
CA SER A 47 -34.49 -24.63 -18.62
C SER A 47 -33.48 -25.11 -17.60
N TYR A 48 -32.21 -24.72 -17.81
CA TYR A 48 -31.12 -25.00 -16.89
C TYR A 48 -30.75 -23.73 -16.12
N GLN A 49 -30.42 -23.90 -14.84
CA GLN A 49 -29.92 -22.84 -13.99
C GLN A 49 -28.78 -23.35 -13.11
N ASN A 50 -27.80 -22.49 -12.84
CA ASN A 50 -26.75 -22.71 -11.85
C ASN A 50 -26.60 -21.42 -11.03
N ASN A 51 -26.66 -21.56 -9.70
CA ASN A 51 -26.63 -20.45 -8.76
C ASN A 51 -25.27 -20.31 -8.04
N SER A 52 -24.23 -21.00 -8.53
CA SER A 52 -22.87 -20.87 -8.04
C SER A 52 -22.20 -19.66 -8.67
N ASN A 53 -21.46 -18.90 -7.86
CA ASN A 53 -20.57 -17.82 -8.29
C ASN A 53 -19.38 -18.35 -9.11
N SER A 54 -18.83 -19.50 -8.72
CA SER A 54 -17.71 -20.15 -9.36
C SER A 54 -18.13 -21.52 -9.98
N PRO A 55 -19.02 -21.55 -10.98
CA PRO A 55 -19.50 -22.81 -11.52
C PRO A 55 -18.37 -23.53 -12.28
N SER A 56 -18.37 -24.86 -12.23
CA SER A 56 -17.51 -25.64 -13.15
C SER A 56 -17.88 -25.32 -14.61
N THR A 57 -16.89 -25.27 -15.50
CA THR A 57 -17.09 -24.94 -16.92
C THR A 57 -17.33 -26.16 -17.81
N SER A 58 -17.34 -27.38 -17.25
CA SER A 58 -17.61 -28.58 -18.05
C SER A 58 -19.02 -28.54 -18.65
N ASN A 59 -19.22 -29.15 -19.82
CA ASN A 59 -20.56 -29.19 -20.40
C ASN A 59 -21.53 -30.00 -19.53
N ARG A 60 -22.81 -29.59 -19.52
CA ARG A 60 -23.91 -30.30 -18.87
C ARG A 60 -24.74 -30.92 -19.97
N VAL A 61 -24.77 -32.25 -20.03
CA VAL A 61 -25.54 -32.97 -21.05
C VAL A 61 -26.83 -33.46 -20.41
N VAL A 62 -27.96 -32.92 -20.86
CA VAL A 62 -29.30 -33.33 -20.45
C VAL A 62 -29.83 -34.30 -21.49
N THR A 63 -30.00 -35.56 -21.11
CA THR A 63 -30.50 -36.62 -22.00
C THR A 63 -31.87 -37.08 -21.57
N LEU A 64 -32.83 -37.06 -22.50
CA LEU A 64 -34.10 -37.75 -22.34
C LEU A 64 -33.89 -39.23 -22.64
N THR A 65 -34.14 -40.07 -21.65
CA THR A 65 -33.82 -41.51 -21.71
C THR A 65 -35.05 -42.38 -21.90
N SER A 66 -36.21 -41.98 -21.40
CA SER A 66 -37.45 -42.70 -21.63
C SER A 66 -38.70 -41.82 -21.49
N ILE A 67 -39.78 -42.28 -22.11
CA ILE A 67 -41.15 -41.80 -21.90
C ILE A 67 -42.09 -42.99 -21.71
N GLN A 68 -43.22 -42.76 -21.05
CA GLN A 68 -44.22 -43.79 -20.76
C GLN A 68 -45.60 -43.22 -21.07
N ASP A 69 -46.41 -43.93 -21.87
CA ASP A 69 -47.82 -43.61 -22.05
C ASP A 69 -48.74 -44.46 -21.15
N SER A 70 -50.05 -44.14 -21.19
CA SER A 70 -51.08 -44.81 -20.39
C SER A 70 -51.69 -46.05 -21.05
N GLY A 71 -51.20 -46.50 -22.21
CA GLY A 71 -51.76 -47.62 -22.99
C GLY A 71 -51.57 -49.00 -22.33
N GLY A 72 -50.61 -49.12 -21.41
CA GLY A 72 -50.31 -50.34 -20.67
C GLY A 72 -49.65 -51.44 -21.54
N THR A 73 -49.45 -52.62 -20.95
CA THR A 73 -48.71 -53.73 -21.57
C THR A 73 -49.55 -54.99 -21.84
N ALA A 74 -50.88 -54.92 -21.65
CA ALA A 74 -51.77 -56.06 -21.83
C ALA A 74 -51.72 -56.61 -23.27
N ASN A 75 -51.85 -57.94 -23.41
CA ASN A 75 -51.83 -58.64 -24.70
C ASN A 75 -50.58 -58.39 -25.56
N GLY A 76 -49.44 -58.11 -24.93
CA GLY A 76 -48.18 -57.82 -25.64
C GLY A 76 -48.03 -56.36 -26.07
N GLY A 77 -48.81 -55.45 -25.49
CA GLY A 77 -48.61 -54.01 -25.67
C GLY A 77 -47.28 -53.52 -25.08
N ASP A 78 -46.79 -52.41 -25.62
CA ASP A 78 -45.64 -51.67 -25.12
C ASP A 78 -46.04 -50.20 -24.96
N ASN A 79 -45.83 -49.66 -23.78
CA ASN A 79 -46.14 -48.27 -23.47
C ASN A 79 -44.86 -47.42 -23.27
N THR A 80 -43.67 -48.01 -23.35
CA THR A 80 -42.39 -47.36 -22.97
C THR A 80 -41.54 -47.04 -24.20
N GLY A 81 -41.31 -45.76 -24.45
CA GLY A 81 -40.33 -45.32 -25.44
C GLY A 81 -38.95 -45.19 -24.82
N SER A 82 -37.93 -45.84 -25.39
CA SER A 82 -36.52 -45.59 -25.07
C SER A 82 -35.98 -44.47 -25.96
N LEU A 83 -35.23 -43.54 -25.36
CA LEU A 83 -34.74 -42.32 -26.00
C LEU A 83 -33.24 -42.11 -25.74
N ALA A 84 -32.61 -41.32 -26.61
CA ALA A 84 -31.23 -40.87 -26.45
C ALA A 84 -31.05 -39.41 -26.93
N VAL A 85 -32.12 -38.60 -26.79
CA VAL A 85 -32.11 -37.20 -27.25
C VAL A 85 -31.38 -36.36 -26.21
N ALA A 86 -30.26 -35.75 -26.60
CA ALA A 86 -29.40 -34.97 -25.72
C ALA A 86 -29.38 -33.48 -26.09
N SER A 87 -29.48 -32.63 -25.08
CA SER A 87 -29.20 -31.20 -25.16
C SER A 87 -27.95 -30.89 -24.33
N THR A 88 -27.01 -30.14 -24.91
CA THR A 88 -25.79 -29.75 -24.22
C THR A 88 -25.87 -28.29 -23.80
N VAL A 89 -25.72 -28.05 -22.50
CA VAL A 89 -25.54 -26.72 -21.93
C VAL A 89 -24.05 -26.50 -21.72
N THR A 90 -23.49 -25.52 -22.43
CA THR A 90 -22.13 -25.02 -22.17
C THR A 90 -22.19 -24.00 -21.05
N VAL A 91 -21.35 -24.20 -20.03
CA VAL A 91 -21.25 -23.28 -18.89
C VAL A 91 -19.99 -22.45 -19.05
N VAL A 92 -20.16 -21.14 -19.16
CA VAL A 92 -19.08 -20.17 -19.10
C VAL A 92 -19.03 -19.63 -17.68
N GLN A 93 -17.84 -19.57 -17.10
CA GLN A 93 -17.61 -18.89 -15.83
C GLN A 93 -17.37 -17.40 -16.13
N ASN A 94 -18.04 -16.53 -15.38
CA ASN A 94 -17.71 -15.12 -15.32
C ASN A 94 -16.81 -14.90 -14.12
N ASN A 95 -15.92 -13.91 -14.20
CA ASN A 95 -15.07 -13.55 -13.08
C ASN A 95 -15.84 -12.75 -12.03
N ASP A 96 -15.68 -13.10 -10.77
CA ASP A 96 -16.07 -12.23 -9.65
C ASP A 96 -14.83 -11.44 -9.17
N GLU A 97 -15.04 -10.23 -8.66
CA GLU A 97 -13.92 -9.40 -8.17
C GLU A 97 -13.22 -10.06 -6.97
N PRO A 98 -11.89 -9.92 -6.84
CA PRO A 98 -11.17 -10.48 -5.72
C PRO A 98 -11.53 -9.77 -4.41
N THR A 99 -11.50 -10.47 -3.29
CA THR A 99 -11.71 -9.87 -1.96
C THR A 99 -10.39 -9.67 -1.23
N LEU A 100 -10.28 -8.60 -0.44
CA LEU A 100 -9.14 -8.35 0.44
C LEU A 100 -9.60 -7.71 1.75
N THR A 101 -9.14 -8.28 2.87
CA THR A 101 -9.21 -7.66 4.20
C THR A 101 -7.82 -7.59 4.81
N ALA A 102 -7.49 -6.54 5.55
CA ALA A 102 -6.27 -6.43 6.33
C ALA A 102 -6.47 -5.47 7.52
N ASN A 103 -5.56 -5.50 8.48
CA ASN A 103 -5.53 -4.55 9.59
C ASN A 103 -4.45 -3.51 9.37
N GLY A 104 -4.77 -2.23 9.55
CA GLY A 104 -3.76 -1.17 9.63
C GLY A 104 -2.98 -1.27 10.95
N SER A 105 -1.66 -1.39 10.87
CA SER A 105 -0.80 -1.54 12.06
C SER A 105 -0.56 -0.23 12.80
N ASN A 106 -0.76 0.92 12.13
CA ASN A 106 -0.62 2.27 12.68
C ASN A 106 0.68 2.52 13.48
N PRO A 107 1.86 2.28 12.87
CA PRO A 107 3.12 2.34 13.59
C PRO A 107 3.56 3.79 13.90
N THR A 108 4.55 3.92 14.77
CA THR A 108 5.34 5.15 14.92
C THR A 108 6.68 4.97 14.19
N PHE A 109 6.99 5.90 13.29
CA PHE A 109 8.33 6.01 12.70
C PHE A 109 9.08 7.16 13.38
N THR A 110 10.20 6.83 14.00
CA THR A 110 11.13 7.82 14.56
C THR A 110 12.30 8.00 13.59
N GLU A 111 12.71 9.24 13.39
CA GLU A 111 13.92 9.60 12.65
C GLU A 111 15.15 8.75 13.01
N GLY A 112 15.92 8.37 11.99
CA GLY A 112 17.04 7.42 12.11
C GLY A 112 16.63 5.98 12.45
N GLY A 113 15.33 5.71 12.63
CA GLY A 113 14.78 4.41 12.96
C GLY A 113 14.69 3.45 11.77
N ALA A 114 14.42 2.18 12.09
CA ALA A 114 14.16 1.16 11.08
C ALA A 114 12.79 1.37 10.39
N ALA A 115 12.62 0.76 9.22
CA ALA A 115 11.33 0.71 8.54
C ALA A 115 10.24 0.07 9.41
N THR A 116 9.01 0.54 9.28
CA THR A 116 7.87 0.11 10.11
C THR A 116 6.77 -0.53 9.29
N GLY A 117 6.28 -1.69 9.73
CA GLY A 117 5.25 -2.46 9.03
C GLY A 117 3.89 -1.76 9.01
N LEU A 118 3.20 -1.84 7.87
CA LEU A 118 1.99 -1.08 7.60
C LEU A 118 0.72 -1.89 7.79
N PHE A 119 0.69 -3.14 7.34
CA PHE A 119 -0.50 -3.99 7.40
C PHE A 119 -0.20 -5.34 8.05
N SER A 120 -1.23 -5.99 8.57
CA SER A 120 -1.13 -7.33 9.14
C SER A 120 -2.46 -8.08 9.06
N GLY A 121 -2.40 -9.41 9.13
CA GLY A 121 -3.59 -10.26 9.11
C GLY A 121 -4.33 -10.17 7.78
N THR A 122 -3.58 -10.05 6.68
CA THR A 122 -4.14 -9.96 5.35
C THR A 122 -4.83 -11.27 4.96
N SER A 123 -6.05 -11.17 4.42
CA SER A 123 -6.79 -12.28 3.82
C SER A 123 -7.26 -11.87 2.43
N ILE A 124 -7.09 -12.78 1.48
CA ILE A 124 -7.37 -12.57 0.05
C ILE A 124 -8.04 -13.82 -0.50
N SER A 125 -9.10 -13.62 -1.30
CA SER A 125 -9.73 -14.67 -2.11
C SER A 125 -9.95 -14.15 -3.52
N THR A 126 -9.60 -14.94 -4.53
CA THR A 126 -9.94 -14.68 -5.95
C THR A 126 -11.35 -15.11 -6.30
N VAL A 127 -12.14 -15.63 -5.34
CA VAL A 127 -13.47 -16.23 -5.51
C VAL A 127 -13.45 -17.50 -6.38
N GLU A 128 -12.96 -17.42 -7.61
CA GLU A 128 -12.72 -18.53 -8.51
C GLU A 128 -11.39 -19.24 -8.21
N ALA A 129 -11.43 -20.57 -8.20
CA ALA A 129 -10.25 -21.39 -8.01
C ALA A 129 -9.31 -21.35 -9.22
N GLY A 130 -7.99 -21.26 -8.96
CA GLY A 130 -6.95 -21.31 -9.99
C GLY A 130 -6.53 -19.95 -10.54
N GLN A 131 -7.21 -18.88 -10.13
CA GLN A 131 -6.79 -17.52 -10.43
C GLN A 131 -5.64 -17.05 -9.55
N THR A 132 -4.98 -15.99 -9.99
CA THR A 132 -3.81 -15.39 -9.36
C THR A 132 -4.01 -13.90 -9.15
N ILE A 133 -3.27 -13.29 -8.23
CA ILE A 133 -3.28 -11.85 -8.03
C ILE A 133 -2.27 -11.19 -8.98
N ASN A 134 -2.79 -10.27 -9.79
CA ASN A 134 -2.04 -9.52 -10.79
C ASN A 134 -1.38 -8.26 -10.21
N GLY A 135 -1.98 -7.65 -9.19
CA GLY A 135 -1.49 -6.37 -8.72
C GLY A 135 -2.29 -5.74 -7.59
N PHE A 136 -1.76 -4.63 -7.09
CA PHE A 136 -2.36 -3.78 -6.07
C PHE A 136 -2.11 -2.32 -6.39
N THR A 137 -3.02 -1.45 -5.97
CA THR A 137 -2.74 -0.02 -5.90
C THR A 137 -2.93 0.45 -4.47
N PHE A 138 -2.06 1.35 -4.04
CA PHE A 138 -2.20 2.03 -2.76
C PHE A 138 -1.72 3.48 -2.85
N THR A 139 -2.16 4.30 -1.92
CA THR A 139 -1.73 5.70 -1.81
C THR A 139 -1.01 5.96 -0.50
N VAL A 140 -0.08 6.92 -0.51
CA VAL A 140 0.57 7.48 0.68
C VAL A 140 0.33 8.99 0.67
N SER A 141 -0.37 9.49 1.69
CA SER A 141 -0.64 10.93 1.83
C SER A 141 0.44 11.65 2.65
N ASN A 142 0.47 12.98 2.52
CA ASN A 142 1.39 13.88 3.23
C ASN A 142 2.88 13.59 2.99
N VAL A 143 3.23 13.03 1.84
CA VAL A 143 4.61 12.83 1.40
C VAL A 143 5.28 14.20 1.29
N ALA A 144 6.40 14.40 2.00
CA ALA A 144 7.03 15.72 2.13
C ALA A 144 8.56 15.71 1.97
N ASN A 145 9.22 14.58 2.23
CA ASN A 145 10.70 14.50 2.26
C ASN A 145 11.34 13.98 0.96
N GLY A 146 10.67 14.15 -0.20
CA GLY A 146 11.25 13.82 -1.50
C GLY A 146 11.68 12.35 -1.63
N THR A 147 12.92 12.10 -2.10
CA THR A 147 13.46 10.74 -2.27
C THR A 147 13.68 9.98 -0.97
N SER A 148 13.67 10.68 0.18
CA SER A 148 13.78 10.04 1.48
C SER A 148 12.50 9.31 1.89
N GLU A 149 11.36 9.61 1.26
CA GLU A 149 10.09 8.93 1.49
C GLU A 149 10.07 7.63 0.71
N VAL A 150 10.07 6.49 1.40
CA VAL A 150 10.24 5.19 0.75
C VAL A 150 9.24 4.17 1.29
N ILE A 151 8.74 3.35 0.38
CA ILE A 151 8.00 2.12 0.70
C ILE A 151 8.90 0.94 0.38
N ASN A 152 9.06 0.03 1.34
CA ASN A 152 9.68 -1.26 1.07
C ASN A 152 8.59 -2.30 0.83
N ILE A 153 8.68 -2.93 -0.32
CA ILE A 153 7.77 -4.01 -0.71
C ILE A 153 8.52 -4.99 -1.59
N ASP A 154 8.26 -6.29 -1.38
CA ASP A 154 8.74 -7.35 -2.26
C ASP A 154 10.26 -7.31 -2.54
N GLY A 155 11.03 -7.02 -1.47
CA GLY A 155 12.49 -6.90 -1.52
C GLY A 155 13.02 -5.65 -2.23
N THR A 156 12.18 -4.64 -2.48
CA THR A 156 12.55 -3.41 -3.18
C THR A 156 12.16 -2.17 -2.39
N ALA A 157 13.08 -1.22 -2.30
CA ALA A 157 12.87 0.11 -1.74
C ALA A 157 12.41 1.06 -2.87
N ILE A 158 11.17 1.52 -2.81
CA ILE A 158 10.54 2.39 -3.81
C ILE A 158 10.45 3.82 -3.26
N ALA A 159 11.18 4.75 -3.87
CA ALA A 159 11.07 6.18 -3.55
C ALA A 159 9.71 6.74 -4.02
N LEU A 160 9.02 7.45 -3.11
CA LEU A 160 7.68 8.03 -3.32
C LEU A 160 7.72 9.36 -4.09
N THR A 161 8.54 9.42 -5.14
CA THR A 161 8.67 10.56 -6.04
C THR A 161 7.95 10.32 -7.36
N HIS A 162 7.35 11.36 -7.94
CA HIS A 162 6.61 11.24 -9.20
C HIS A 162 7.52 10.73 -10.32
N GLY A 163 7.03 9.75 -11.08
CA GLY A 163 7.74 9.15 -12.21
C GLY A 163 8.69 8.01 -11.83
N THR A 164 8.86 7.69 -10.53
CA THR A 164 9.62 6.50 -10.11
C THR A 164 8.92 5.24 -10.63
N SER A 165 9.67 4.36 -11.29
CA SER A 165 9.14 3.10 -11.84
C SER A 165 10.23 2.05 -11.98
N GLY A 166 9.85 0.77 -12.02
CA GLY A 166 10.78 -0.34 -12.18
C GLY A 166 10.11 -1.68 -11.95
N SER A 167 10.90 -2.69 -11.56
CA SER A 167 10.40 -4.00 -11.16
C SER A 167 10.84 -4.35 -9.75
N THR A 168 9.97 -5.00 -8.99
CA THR A 168 10.31 -5.51 -7.66
C THR A 168 11.22 -6.75 -7.77
N ALA A 169 12.00 -7.00 -6.72
CA ALA A 169 13.01 -8.06 -6.72
C ALA A 169 12.43 -9.46 -6.50
N GLY A 170 11.43 -9.60 -5.62
CA GLY A 170 10.91 -10.92 -5.21
C GLY A 170 10.02 -11.58 -6.25
N ASN A 171 9.04 -10.84 -6.77
CA ASN A 171 8.00 -11.33 -7.68
C ASN A 171 8.03 -10.66 -9.07
N SER A 172 9.02 -9.79 -9.36
CA SER A 172 9.14 -9.09 -10.65
C SER A 172 7.91 -8.26 -11.02
N LEU A 173 7.19 -7.73 -10.02
CA LEU A 173 6.04 -6.86 -10.25
C LEU A 173 6.52 -5.54 -10.83
N SER A 174 5.87 -5.07 -11.89
CA SER A 174 6.12 -3.73 -12.40
C SER A 174 5.52 -2.72 -11.42
N TYR A 175 6.32 -1.77 -10.94
CA TYR A 175 5.83 -0.68 -10.10
C TYR A 175 5.92 0.66 -10.83
N SER A 176 4.98 1.55 -10.50
CA SER A 176 5.02 2.96 -10.90
C SER A 176 4.50 3.85 -9.78
N VAL A 177 5.07 5.04 -9.67
CA VAL A 177 4.72 6.06 -8.67
C VAL A 177 4.28 7.33 -9.37
N SER A 178 3.10 7.82 -9.03
CA SER A 178 2.62 9.14 -9.44
C SER A 178 2.27 9.97 -8.21
N VAL A 179 2.79 11.21 -8.12
CA VAL A 179 2.47 12.12 -7.02
C VAL A 179 1.62 13.28 -7.53
N VAL A 180 0.48 13.52 -6.87
CA VAL A 180 -0.37 14.69 -7.08
C VAL A 180 -0.49 15.43 -5.76
N GLY A 181 -0.03 16.69 -5.71
CA GLY A 181 0.12 17.40 -4.45
C GLY A 181 1.11 16.69 -3.54
N THR A 182 0.66 16.28 -2.34
CA THR A 182 1.44 15.51 -1.37
C THR A 182 1.04 14.03 -1.28
N THR A 183 0.21 13.55 -2.23
CA THR A 183 -0.25 12.16 -2.26
C THR A 183 0.47 11.38 -3.35
N ALA A 184 1.27 10.39 -2.95
CA ALA A 184 1.84 9.40 -3.86
C ALA A 184 0.84 8.27 -4.09
N THR A 185 0.65 7.86 -5.33
CA THR A 185 -0.06 6.63 -5.73
C THR A 185 0.97 5.65 -6.27
N VAL A 186 1.01 4.45 -5.70
CA VAL A 186 1.88 3.36 -6.13
C VAL A 186 1.02 2.25 -6.70
N ALA A 187 1.27 1.91 -7.96
CA ALA A 187 0.63 0.77 -8.63
C ALA A 187 1.65 -0.33 -8.86
N LEU A 188 1.30 -1.56 -8.48
CA LEU A 188 2.04 -2.79 -8.72
C LEU A 188 1.23 -3.65 -9.68
N THR A 189 1.81 -4.10 -10.78
CA THR A 189 1.12 -4.83 -11.84
C THR A 189 1.97 -5.95 -12.43
N GLY A 190 1.34 -6.78 -13.27
CA GLY A 190 2.02 -7.84 -14.03
C GLY A 190 2.42 -9.05 -13.19
N GLY A 191 1.89 -9.16 -11.97
CA GLY A 191 2.09 -10.33 -11.13
C GLY A 191 1.31 -11.54 -11.60
N THR A 192 1.72 -12.71 -11.11
CA THR A 192 0.97 -13.97 -11.22
C THR A 192 1.02 -14.68 -9.87
N MET A 193 0.75 -13.92 -8.80
CA MET A 193 0.97 -14.35 -7.43
C MET A 193 -0.15 -15.27 -6.95
N SER A 194 0.21 -16.28 -6.14
CA SER A 194 -0.80 -16.96 -5.33
C SER A 194 -1.40 -15.99 -4.29
N THR A 195 -2.60 -16.27 -3.79
CA THR A 195 -3.21 -15.48 -2.70
C THR A 195 -2.32 -15.44 -1.46
N ALA A 196 -1.63 -16.53 -1.12
CA ALA A 196 -0.71 -16.58 0.02
C ALA A 196 0.54 -15.70 -0.18
N THR A 197 1.09 -15.67 -1.39
CA THR A 197 2.21 -14.79 -1.75
C THR A 197 1.80 -13.33 -1.66
N ALA A 198 0.63 -13.00 -2.22
CA ALA A 198 0.02 -11.68 -2.16
C ALA A 198 -0.22 -11.20 -0.71
N GLN A 199 -0.74 -12.07 0.15
CA GLN A 199 -0.93 -11.81 1.59
C GLN A 199 0.40 -11.50 2.28
N THR A 200 1.42 -12.35 2.04
CA THR A 200 2.77 -12.17 2.62
C THR A 200 3.42 -10.87 2.16
N LEU A 201 3.21 -10.48 0.90
CA LEU A 201 3.73 -9.24 0.34
C LEU A 201 3.12 -8.01 1.02
N LEU A 202 1.80 -8.01 1.26
CA LEU A 202 1.11 -6.91 1.95
C LEU A 202 1.42 -6.86 3.45
N ASP A 203 1.53 -8.02 4.12
CA ASP A 203 1.92 -8.10 5.53
C ASP A 203 3.37 -7.63 5.77
N ASN A 204 4.23 -7.71 4.75
CA ASN A 204 5.61 -7.19 4.81
C ASN A 204 5.77 -5.77 4.25
N LEU A 205 4.68 -5.13 3.81
CA LEU A 205 4.72 -3.76 3.34
C LEU A 205 5.13 -2.83 4.48
N SER A 206 6.17 -2.02 4.28
CA SER A 206 6.67 -1.11 5.32
C SER A 206 7.00 0.28 4.79
N TYR A 207 6.89 1.26 5.67
CA TYR A 207 7.29 2.65 5.42
C TYR A 207 8.64 2.94 6.07
N GLN A 208 9.46 3.75 5.39
CA GLN A 208 10.69 4.31 5.95
C GLN A 208 10.85 5.78 5.49
N ASN A 209 11.58 6.55 6.29
CA ASN A 209 12.05 7.88 5.90
C ASN A 209 13.56 7.99 6.12
N ASN A 210 14.31 8.45 5.12
CA ASN A 210 15.77 8.59 5.18
C ASN A 210 16.26 10.03 5.39
N SER A 211 15.38 10.96 5.79
CA SER A 211 15.74 12.34 6.09
C SER A 211 16.26 12.47 7.51
N ASP A 212 17.32 13.26 7.69
CA ASP A 212 17.80 13.79 8.98
C ASP A 212 17.05 15.09 9.38
N ALA A 213 15.79 15.21 8.96
CA ALA A 213 14.85 16.28 9.33
C ALA A 213 13.46 15.97 8.75
N PRO A 214 12.84 14.81 9.08
CA PRO A 214 11.59 14.42 8.48
C PRO A 214 10.46 15.38 8.88
N SER A 215 9.50 15.58 7.97
CA SER A 215 8.28 16.29 8.33
C SER A 215 7.49 15.47 9.35
N THR A 216 7.06 16.10 10.44
CA THR A 216 6.34 15.48 11.56
C THR A 216 4.85 15.27 11.30
N SER A 217 4.34 15.64 10.12
CA SER A 217 2.97 15.28 9.73
C SER A 217 2.82 13.76 9.61
N ASN A 218 1.69 13.18 10.00
CA ASN A 218 1.48 11.74 9.83
C ASN A 218 1.39 11.37 8.34
N ARG A 219 1.90 10.19 7.98
CA ARG A 219 1.65 9.58 6.67
C ARG A 219 0.48 8.62 6.78
N VAL A 220 -0.49 8.68 5.88
CA VAL A 220 -1.57 7.69 5.81
C VAL A 220 -1.39 6.87 4.55
N VAL A 221 -1.13 5.57 4.72
CA VAL A 221 -1.04 4.59 3.64
C VAL A 221 -2.39 3.89 3.50
N THR A 222 -2.97 3.86 2.31
CA THR A 222 -4.29 3.27 2.05
C THR A 222 -4.23 2.32 0.88
N LEU A 223 -4.56 1.05 1.09
CA LEU A 223 -4.80 0.09 0.00
C LEU A 223 -6.08 0.51 -0.71
N THR A 224 -6.00 0.74 -2.03
CA THR A 224 -7.11 1.27 -2.83
C THR A 224 -7.69 0.25 -3.80
N SER A 225 -6.87 -0.69 -4.28
CA SER A 225 -7.38 -1.77 -5.14
C SER A 225 -6.51 -3.02 -5.09
N ILE A 226 -7.14 -4.14 -5.47
CA ILE A 226 -6.52 -5.42 -5.78
C ILE A 226 -7.10 -5.92 -7.10
N GLN A 227 -6.26 -6.53 -7.93
CA GLN A 227 -6.68 -7.11 -9.21
C GLN A 227 -6.24 -8.57 -9.32
N ASP A 228 -7.13 -9.45 -9.79
CA ASP A 228 -6.81 -10.85 -10.11
C ASP A 228 -6.68 -11.10 -11.62
N SER A 229 -6.58 -12.37 -12.02
CA SER A 229 -6.30 -12.79 -13.40
C SER A 229 -7.52 -13.25 -14.18
N GLY A 230 -8.73 -13.18 -13.61
CA GLY A 230 -9.94 -13.68 -14.27
C GLY A 230 -10.48 -12.80 -15.39
N GLY A 231 -10.09 -11.53 -15.41
CA GLY A 231 -10.40 -10.59 -16.48
C GLY A 231 -11.86 -10.11 -16.50
N THR A 232 -12.20 -9.32 -17.53
CA THR A 232 -13.51 -8.64 -17.63
C THR A 232 -14.44 -9.19 -18.72
N ALA A 233 -14.08 -10.32 -19.33
CA ALA A 233 -14.88 -10.93 -20.39
C ALA A 233 -16.26 -11.37 -19.87
N ASN A 234 -17.28 -11.30 -20.74
CA ASN A 234 -18.66 -11.72 -20.44
C ASN A 234 -19.31 -11.02 -19.23
N GLY A 235 -18.82 -9.83 -18.86
CA GLY A 235 -19.29 -9.09 -17.69
C GLY A 235 -18.65 -9.53 -16.38
N GLY A 236 -17.50 -10.21 -16.45
CA GLY A 236 -16.65 -10.42 -15.27
C GLY A 236 -16.03 -9.12 -14.77
N ASP A 237 -15.61 -9.13 -13.51
CA ASP A 237 -14.89 -8.04 -12.86
C ASP A 237 -13.64 -8.60 -12.21
N ASP A 238 -12.46 -8.06 -12.52
CA ASP A 238 -11.17 -8.54 -11.99
C ASP A 238 -10.58 -7.62 -10.93
N THR A 239 -11.23 -6.49 -10.64
CA THR A 239 -10.63 -5.42 -9.83
C THR A 239 -11.59 -4.97 -8.73
N ALA A 240 -11.21 -5.25 -7.48
CA ALA A 240 -11.95 -4.75 -6.33
C ALA A 240 -11.39 -3.43 -5.80
N SER A 241 -12.31 -2.55 -5.39
CA SER A 241 -11.99 -1.33 -4.66
C SER A 241 -11.84 -1.62 -3.17
N ILE A 242 -10.72 -1.18 -2.59
CA ILE A 242 -10.33 -1.40 -1.19
C ILE A 242 -10.23 -0.06 -0.46
N SER A 243 -10.49 -0.06 0.85
CA SER A 243 -10.35 1.14 1.69
C SER A 243 -9.77 0.80 3.07
N VAL A 244 -8.65 0.08 3.10
CA VAL A 244 -7.94 -0.28 4.33
C VAL A 244 -6.74 0.65 4.50
N ALA A 245 -6.64 1.32 5.65
CA ALA A 245 -5.62 2.33 5.91
C ALA A 245 -4.74 2.00 7.13
N SER A 246 -3.49 2.46 7.08
CA SER A 246 -2.53 2.46 8.18
C SER A 246 -1.90 3.84 8.31
N THR A 247 -1.91 4.41 9.51
CA THR A 247 -1.37 5.73 9.80
C THR A 247 -0.01 5.61 10.47
N VAL A 248 1.04 6.09 9.80
CA VAL A 248 2.38 6.21 10.38
C VAL A 248 2.47 7.54 11.12
N THR A 249 2.69 7.46 12.43
CA THR A 249 2.98 8.65 13.26
C THR A 249 4.44 9.00 13.11
N MET A 250 4.74 10.23 12.65
CA MET A 250 6.11 10.68 12.40
C MET A 250 6.68 11.39 13.64
N VAL A 251 7.86 10.98 14.10
CA VAL A 251 8.57 11.59 15.22
C VAL A 251 9.96 12.03 14.76
N GLY A 252 10.18 13.34 14.71
CA GLY A 252 11.50 13.92 14.49
C GLY A 252 12.36 13.83 15.76
N VAL A 253 13.66 13.80 15.55
CA VAL A 253 14.75 13.89 16.52
C VAL A 253 15.48 15.21 16.25
N ASN A 254 16.14 15.76 17.27
CA ASN A 254 16.95 16.96 17.10
C ASN A 254 18.40 16.56 16.86
N ASP A 255 18.98 17.03 15.77
CA ASP A 255 20.36 16.86 15.40
C ASP A 255 21.25 18.03 15.84
N GLU A 256 22.56 17.78 15.82
CA GLU A 256 23.57 18.79 16.14
C GLU A 256 23.72 19.78 14.98
N PRO A 257 23.79 21.11 15.24
CA PRO A 257 24.07 22.07 14.18
C PRO A 257 25.47 21.86 13.59
N THR A 258 25.61 22.11 12.29
CA THR A 258 26.89 22.02 11.59
C THR A 258 27.44 23.41 11.30
N LEU A 259 28.78 23.55 11.37
CA LEU A 259 29.49 24.77 11.00
C LEU A 259 30.73 24.42 10.20
N THR A 260 30.90 25.07 9.05
CA THR A 260 32.15 25.04 8.26
C THR A 260 32.62 26.46 8.02
N ALA A 261 33.94 26.67 8.04
CA ALA A 261 34.57 27.96 7.73
C ALA A 261 36.03 27.73 7.31
N SER A 262 36.58 28.65 6.51
CA SER A 262 37.99 28.67 6.14
C SER A 262 38.74 29.73 6.95
N ALA A 263 39.87 29.36 7.56
CA ALA A 263 40.73 30.32 8.26
C ALA A 263 41.43 31.25 7.26
N SER A 264 41.33 32.56 7.48
CA SER A 264 41.95 33.57 6.60
C SER A 264 43.42 33.86 6.95
N ASN A 265 43.85 33.51 8.17
CA ASN A 265 45.22 33.72 8.67
C ASN A 265 45.82 35.10 8.33
N PRO A 266 45.12 36.21 8.65
CA PRO A 266 45.57 37.53 8.24
C PRO A 266 46.82 37.99 8.99
N THR A 267 47.55 38.93 8.40
CA THR A 267 48.52 39.77 9.12
C THR A 267 47.81 41.04 9.58
N PHE A 268 47.95 41.40 10.86
CA PHE A 268 47.49 42.67 11.39
C PHE A 268 48.68 43.60 11.67
N THR A 269 48.59 44.85 11.23
CA THR A 269 49.56 45.90 11.53
C THR A 269 48.96 46.87 12.54
N GLU A 270 49.72 47.24 13.57
CA GLU A 270 49.29 48.19 14.60
C GLU A 270 48.73 49.48 13.99
N GLY A 271 47.58 49.94 14.49
CA GLY A 271 46.87 51.12 13.97
C GLY A 271 46.18 50.92 12.62
N GLY A 272 46.29 49.74 12.02
CA GLY A 272 45.61 49.36 10.78
C GLY A 272 44.12 49.04 10.97
N ALA A 273 43.44 48.77 9.87
CA ALA A 273 42.06 48.31 9.89
C ALA A 273 41.95 46.89 10.47
N ALA A 274 40.78 46.57 11.05
CA ALA A 274 40.50 45.23 11.57
C ALA A 274 40.59 44.18 10.45
N ALA A 275 41.26 43.06 10.74
CA ALA A 275 41.44 41.97 9.79
C ALA A 275 40.31 40.93 9.89
N SER A 276 39.89 40.37 8.76
CA SER A 276 38.90 39.28 8.72
C SER A 276 39.55 37.94 9.10
N LEU A 277 38.92 37.21 10.01
CA LEU A 277 39.46 35.95 10.55
C LEU A 277 39.03 34.71 9.76
N PHE A 278 37.81 34.71 9.22
CA PHE A 278 37.21 33.57 8.54
C PHE A 278 36.57 33.98 7.21
N THR A 279 36.51 33.04 6.27
CA THR A 279 35.80 33.16 4.98
C THR A 279 35.03 31.88 4.69
N GLY A 280 34.07 31.94 3.76
CA GLY A 280 33.32 30.77 3.32
C GLY A 280 32.54 30.07 4.45
N THR A 281 32.06 30.83 5.44
CA THR A 281 31.32 30.27 6.56
C THR A 281 29.94 29.78 6.12
N SER A 282 29.59 28.55 6.49
CA SER A 282 28.26 27.98 6.33
C SER A 282 27.84 27.32 7.63
N ILE A 283 26.63 27.62 8.10
CA ILE A 283 26.03 27.07 9.31
C ILE A 283 24.68 26.47 8.92
N ASN A 284 24.34 25.30 9.48
CA ASN A 284 23.03 24.67 9.31
C ASN A 284 22.56 24.13 10.66
N THR A 285 21.33 24.44 11.06
CA THR A 285 20.69 23.87 12.25
C THR A 285 20.20 22.43 12.04
N VAL A 286 20.34 21.90 10.82
CA VAL A 286 19.81 20.62 10.35
C VAL A 286 18.28 20.67 10.21
N GLU A 287 17.54 20.96 11.27
CA GLU A 287 16.08 21.11 11.18
C GLU A 287 15.66 22.52 10.76
N THR A 288 14.61 22.57 9.96
CA THR A 288 14.00 23.82 9.51
C THR A 288 13.31 24.55 10.66
N GLY A 289 13.55 25.86 10.78
CA GLY A 289 12.89 26.72 11.77
C GLY A 289 13.60 26.81 13.12
N GLN A 290 14.69 26.06 13.30
CA GLN A 290 15.59 26.26 14.43
C GLN A 290 16.51 27.47 14.22
N ASN A 291 17.00 28.04 15.32
CA ASN A 291 17.91 29.18 15.33
C ASN A 291 19.18 28.86 16.11
N ILE A 292 20.32 29.42 15.69
CA ILE A 292 21.53 29.44 16.50
C ILE A 292 21.37 30.48 17.59
N THR A 293 21.37 30.04 18.85
CA THR A 293 21.15 30.90 20.01
C THR A 293 22.42 31.37 20.69
N GLY A 294 23.59 30.80 20.34
CA GLY A 294 24.83 31.22 20.95
C GLY A 294 26.08 30.74 20.23
N LEU A 295 27.21 31.34 20.61
CA LEU A 295 28.54 31.02 20.11
C LEU A 295 29.55 31.26 21.24
N SER A 296 30.57 30.40 21.35
CA SER A 296 31.71 30.65 22.23
C SER A 296 33.01 30.44 21.47
N PHE A 297 33.99 31.31 21.70
CA PHE A 297 35.32 31.21 21.09
C PHE A 297 36.40 31.70 22.04
N THR A 298 37.64 31.34 21.75
CA THR A 298 38.80 31.75 22.53
C THR A 298 39.79 32.56 21.70
N VAL A 299 40.46 33.50 22.35
CA VAL A 299 41.59 34.25 21.83
C VAL A 299 42.74 34.05 22.81
N THR A 300 43.84 33.50 22.34
CA THR A 300 45.04 33.24 23.15
C THR A 300 46.06 34.37 22.99
N ASN A 301 47.05 34.41 23.89
CA ASN A 301 48.12 35.43 23.91
C ASN A 301 47.62 36.87 24.06
N VAL A 302 46.50 37.05 24.77
CA VAL A 302 45.95 38.36 25.15
C VAL A 302 46.80 38.91 26.30
N THR A 303 47.68 39.89 26.01
CA THR A 303 48.70 40.41 26.95
C THR A 303 48.68 41.93 27.11
N ASN A 304 47.98 42.66 26.24
CA ASN A 304 47.96 44.12 26.17
C ASN A 304 46.68 44.74 26.77
N GLY A 305 45.92 43.97 27.53
CA GLY A 305 44.76 44.44 28.31
C GLY A 305 43.68 45.05 27.43
N SER A 306 43.23 46.27 27.77
CA SER A 306 42.11 46.92 27.07
C SER A 306 42.39 47.30 25.61
N ASN A 307 43.64 47.15 25.15
CA ASN A 307 44.03 47.39 23.75
C ASN A 307 43.73 46.22 22.82
N GLU A 308 43.56 45.00 23.36
CA GLU A 308 43.17 43.83 22.57
C GLU A 308 41.65 43.73 22.49
N ARG A 309 41.14 43.74 21.26
CA ARG A 309 39.71 43.83 20.97
C ARG A 309 39.35 42.88 19.84
N ILE A 310 38.14 42.34 19.88
CA ILE A 310 37.54 41.56 18.80
C ILE A 310 36.28 42.28 18.31
N ASN A 311 36.13 42.41 17.00
CA ASN A 311 34.92 42.98 16.41
C ASN A 311 33.96 41.85 16.06
N VAL A 312 32.79 41.82 16.70
CA VAL A 312 31.76 40.81 16.45
C VAL A 312 30.42 41.52 16.33
N ASP A 313 29.71 41.24 15.24
CA ASP A 313 28.32 41.67 15.07
C ASP A 313 28.10 43.19 15.28
N GLY A 314 28.98 43.99 14.66
CA GLY A 314 28.94 45.46 14.75
C GLY A 314 29.47 46.04 16.07
N THR A 315 29.85 45.20 17.04
CA THR A 315 30.37 45.63 18.34
C THR A 315 31.85 45.30 18.50
N THR A 316 32.63 46.28 18.99
CA THR A 316 34.01 46.06 19.43
C THR A 316 34.02 45.61 20.89
N ILE A 317 34.41 44.36 21.12
CA ILE A 317 34.49 43.74 22.44
C ILE A 317 35.93 43.81 22.95
N VAL A 318 36.12 44.37 24.15
CA VAL A 318 37.43 44.43 24.82
C VAL A 318 37.73 43.11 25.53
N LEU A 319 38.90 42.50 25.26
CA LEU A 319 39.29 41.17 25.72
C LEU A 319 39.85 41.15 27.17
N THR A 320 39.21 41.90 28.08
CA THR A 320 39.55 41.93 29.51
C THR A 320 38.56 41.11 30.33
N HIS A 321 39.02 40.52 31.44
CA HIS A 321 38.14 39.72 32.31
C HIS A 321 36.97 40.57 32.83
N GLY A 322 35.76 40.04 32.72
CA GLY A 322 34.54 40.68 33.21
C GLY A 322 33.88 41.64 32.21
N THR A 323 34.48 41.91 31.04
CA THR A 323 33.79 42.68 29.99
C THR A 323 32.52 41.95 29.59
N ASN A 324 31.39 42.66 29.55
CA ASN A 324 30.11 42.14 29.12
C ASN A 324 29.30 43.25 28.43
N GLY A 325 28.24 42.87 27.72
CA GLY A 325 27.37 43.80 27.01
C GLY A 325 26.49 43.05 26.01
N SER A 326 25.94 43.79 25.05
CA SER A 326 25.16 43.22 23.95
C SER A 326 25.73 43.68 22.60
N THR A 327 25.65 42.85 21.58
CA THR A 327 26.10 43.22 20.23
C THR A 327 25.12 44.13 19.52
N ALA A 328 25.61 44.97 18.60
CA ALA A 328 24.81 46.00 17.96
C ALA A 328 23.93 45.44 16.83
N GLY A 329 24.40 44.42 16.10
CA GLY A 329 23.67 43.89 14.94
C GLY A 329 22.49 42.99 15.32
N ASN A 330 22.71 42.04 16.24
CA ASN A 330 21.74 41.01 16.61
C ASN A 330 21.38 41.01 18.10
N SER A 331 21.87 41.96 18.90
CA SER A 331 21.56 42.07 20.34
C SER A 331 21.92 40.83 21.17
N LEU A 332 22.94 40.06 20.76
CA LEU A 332 23.45 38.92 21.51
C LEU A 332 24.17 39.42 22.76
N ASN A 333 23.83 38.89 23.93
CA ASN A 333 24.55 39.18 25.15
C ASN A 333 25.90 38.48 25.11
N TYR A 334 26.98 39.19 25.39
CA TYR A 334 28.31 38.62 25.46
C TYR A 334 28.93 38.79 26.84
N SER A 335 29.83 37.87 27.18
CA SER A 335 30.71 37.97 28.36
C SER A 335 32.12 37.50 28.03
N VAL A 336 33.11 38.11 28.67
CA VAL A 336 34.53 37.80 28.49
C VAL A 336 35.11 37.29 29.81
N MET A 337 35.66 36.08 29.79
CA MET A 337 36.42 35.51 30.88
C MET A 337 37.87 35.34 30.44
N VAL A 338 38.82 35.94 31.17
CA VAL A 338 40.26 35.72 30.93
C VAL A 338 40.83 34.82 32.02
N ILE A 339 41.52 33.75 31.61
CA ILE A 339 42.32 32.86 32.49
C ILE A 339 43.73 32.79 31.90
N GLY A 340 44.73 33.24 32.65
CA GLY A 340 46.08 33.42 32.12
C GLY A 340 46.09 34.47 30.99
N THR A 341 46.57 34.09 29.81
CA THR A 341 46.57 34.92 28.58
C THR A 341 45.50 34.51 27.57
N THR A 342 44.53 33.69 27.98
CA THR A 342 43.44 33.24 27.10
C THR A 342 42.13 33.92 27.50
N ALA A 343 41.54 34.68 26.58
CA ALA A 343 40.20 35.22 26.69
C ALA A 343 39.19 34.25 26.06
N THR A 344 38.17 33.85 26.80
CA THR A 344 36.98 33.16 26.28
C THR A 344 35.85 34.18 26.15
N VAL A 345 35.27 34.30 24.97
CA VAL A 345 34.09 35.12 24.69
C VAL A 345 32.91 34.18 24.47
N THR A 346 31.86 34.34 25.26
CA THR A 346 30.60 33.57 25.12
C THR A 346 29.46 34.52 24.80
N MET A 347 28.63 34.16 23.82
CA MET A 347 27.53 34.93 23.28
C MET A 347 26.24 34.12 23.31
N THR A 348 25.14 34.71 23.78
CA THR A 348 23.80 34.09 23.93
C THR A 348 22.67 35.09 23.75
#